data_AF-B8ITT0-F1
#
_entry.id   AF-B8ITT0-F1
#
_cell.length_a   1.000
_cell.length_b   1.000
_cell.length_c   1.000
_cell.angle_alpha   90.00
_cell.angle_beta   90.00
_cell.angle_gamma   90.00
#
_symmetry.space_group_name_H-M   'P 1'
#
loop_
_entity.id
_entity.type
_entity.pdbx_description
1 polymer ?
#
loop_
_entity_poly.entity_id
_entity_poly.type
_entity_poly.pdbx_seq_one_letter_code
_entity_poly.pdbx_strand_id
1 'polypeptide(L)'
;MTTETQAAAATGPAFPRFDGADVWVTLTNEEKAEIGAIAVELVVTRRLWQRVYEDGLSDIIQRATGAALQLLPHLLDQAVSDVLPDGALEAEDGVTPRVPSLLGGICRDCGCTQEDACPGGCGWAGEDQCTTCAAENAPAAGRAEL
;
A
#
# COMPACT_ATOMS: atom_id res chain seq x y z
N MET A 1 -22.06 20.44 36.41
CA MET A 1 -22.43 19.27 35.59
C MET A 1 -21.66 19.39 34.30
N THR A 2 -20.42 18.91 34.28
CA THR A 2 -19.56 18.86 33.09
C THR A 2 -19.87 17.56 32.37
N THR A 3 -20.58 17.63 31.25
CA THR A 3 -20.75 16.52 30.32
C THR A 3 -19.41 16.26 29.65
N GLU A 4 -18.73 15.19 30.08
CA GLU A 4 -17.66 14.57 29.31
C GLU A 4 -18.28 14.02 28.02
N THR A 5 -17.99 14.68 26.90
CA THR A 5 -18.19 14.11 25.57
C THR A 5 -17.21 12.96 25.44
N GLN A 6 -17.70 11.75 25.71
CA GLN A 6 -16.99 10.51 25.41
C GLN A 6 -16.87 10.45 23.87
N ALA A 7 -15.68 10.74 23.35
CA ALA A 7 -15.39 10.61 21.93
C ALA A 7 -15.64 9.15 21.54
N ALA A 8 -16.62 8.91 20.68
CA ALA A 8 -16.80 7.60 20.07
C ALA A 8 -15.49 7.21 19.39
N ALA A 9 -14.95 6.04 19.73
CA ALA A 9 -13.77 5.49 19.06
C ALA A 9 -14.07 5.46 17.56
N ALA A 10 -13.26 6.17 16.77
CA ALA A 10 -13.41 6.20 15.33
C ALA A 10 -13.28 4.76 14.80
N THR A 11 -14.40 4.19 14.33
CA THR A 11 -14.54 2.81 13.86
C THR A 11 -13.97 2.61 12.45
N GLY A 12 -12.95 3.38 12.09
CA GLY A 12 -12.33 3.37 10.77
C GLY A 12 -10.87 2.91 10.82
N PRO A 13 -10.28 2.54 9.68
CA PRO A 13 -8.86 2.22 9.62
C PRO A 13 -8.04 3.41 10.11
N ALA A 14 -6.93 3.15 10.79
CA ALA A 14 -6.05 4.20 11.32
C ALA A 14 -5.56 5.21 10.27
N PHE A 15 -5.53 4.79 9.01
CA PHE A 15 -5.14 5.64 7.88
C PHE A 15 -6.26 5.67 6.84
N PRO A 16 -6.62 6.87 6.32
CA PRO A 16 -7.49 7.01 5.17
C PRO A 16 -7.01 6.18 3.99
N ARG A 17 -7.94 5.56 3.25
CA ARG A 17 -7.60 4.63 2.17
C ARG A 17 -7.86 5.24 0.80
N PHE A 18 -6.92 5.00 -0.11
CA PHE A 18 -7.07 5.23 -1.53
C PHE A 18 -7.52 3.92 -2.16
N ASP A 19 -8.74 3.88 -2.69
CA ASP A 19 -9.24 2.75 -3.47
C ASP A 19 -9.03 3.02 -4.96
N GLY A 20 -8.07 2.29 -5.55
CA GLY A 20 -7.83 2.38 -6.99
C GLY A 20 -9.02 1.92 -7.83
N ALA A 21 -9.92 1.08 -7.29
CA ALA A 21 -11.12 0.66 -7.99
C ALA A 21 -12.10 1.82 -8.22
N ASP A 22 -12.20 2.75 -7.25
CA ASP A 22 -13.06 3.93 -7.35
C ASP A 22 -12.58 4.87 -8.47
N VAL A 23 -11.27 5.05 -8.61
CA VAL A 23 -10.70 5.78 -9.75
C VAL A 23 -10.91 5.00 -11.04
N TRP A 24 -10.66 3.69 -11.03
CA TRP A 24 -10.77 2.86 -12.22
C TRP A 24 -12.16 2.93 -12.86
N VAL A 25 -13.23 2.92 -12.07
CA VAL A 25 -14.59 2.94 -12.64
C VAL A 25 -14.91 4.26 -13.37
N THR A 26 -14.27 5.37 -12.99
CA THR A 26 -14.50 6.68 -13.62
C THR A 26 -13.75 6.87 -14.94
N LEU A 27 -12.73 6.05 -15.21
CA LEU A 27 -11.93 6.14 -16.43
C LEU A 27 -12.74 5.76 -17.68
N THR A 28 -12.41 6.40 -18.80
CA THR A 28 -12.87 6.02 -20.14
C THR A 28 -12.32 4.65 -20.54
N ASN A 29 -12.90 4.05 -21.57
CA ASN A 29 -12.41 2.78 -22.10
C ASN A 29 -11.02 2.89 -22.72
N GLU A 30 -10.66 4.06 -23.24
CA GLU A 30 -9.35 4.32 -23.84
C GLU A 30 -8.26 4.37 -22.75
N GLU A 31 -8.47 5.15 -21.70
CA GLU A 31 -7.56 5.23 -20.53
C GLU A 31 -7.39 3.85 -19.86
N LYS A 32 -8.49 3.10 -19.67
CA LYS A 32 -8.43 1.72 -19.14
C LYS A 32 -7.62 0.79 -20.05
N ALA A 33 -7.78 0.91 -21.36
CA ALA A 33 -7.08 0.08 -22.32
C ALA A 33 -5.58 0.40 -22.33
N GLU A 34 -5.20 1.68 -22.26
CA GLU A 34 -3.81 2.12 -22.18
C GLU A 34 -3.12 1.61 -20.91
N ILE A 35 -3.68 1.93 -19.74
CA ILE A 35 -3.14 1.48 -18.44
C ILE A 35 -3.06 -0.05 -18.39
N GLY A 36 -4.14 -0.72 -18.85
CA GLY A 36 -4.21 -2.18 -18.90
C GLY A 36 -3.15 -2.80 -19.79
N ALA A 37 -2.90 -2.24 -20.97
CA ALA A 37 -1.88 -2.74 -21.89
C ALA A 37 -0.47 -2.65 -21.27
N ILE A 38 -0.12 -1.49 -20.70
CA ILE A 38 1.18 -1.28 -20.04
C ILE A 38 1.35 -2.24 -18.85
N ALA A 39 0.31 -2.40 -18.02
CA ALA A 39 0.34 -3.29 -16.87
C ALA A 39 0.55 -4.76 -17.28
N VAL A 40 -0.12 -5.22 -18.35
CA VAL A 40 0.05 -6.58 -18.87
C VAL A 40 1.48 -6.78 -19.40
N GLU A 41 2.01 -5.84 -20.18
CA GLU A 41 3.39 -5.93 -20.68
C GLU A 41 4.43 -5.93 -19.56
N LEU A 42 4.20 -5.17 -18.48
CA LEU A 42 5.08 -5.17 -17.30
C LEU A 42 5.10 -6.54 -16.62
N VAL A 43 3.94 -7.17 -16.44
CA VAL A 43 3.84 -8.52 -15.84
C VAL A 43 4.50 -9.56 -16.75
N VAL A 44 4.29 -9.49 -18.06
CA VAL A 44 4.94 -10.38 -19.04
C VAL A 44 6.46 -10.21 -18.98
N THR A 45 6.95 -8.98 -18.91
CA THR A 45 8.38 -8.67 -18.81
C THR A 45 8.99 -9.27 -17.53
N ARG A 46 8.32 -9.13 -16.37
CA ARG A 46 8.77 -9.74 -15.11
C ARG A 46 8.84 -11.27 -15.21
N ARG A 47 7.85 -11.91 -15.83
CA ARG A 47 7.87 -13.36 -16.07
C ARG A 47 8.99 -13.79 -17.00
N LEU A 48 9.25 -13.03 -18.07
CA LEU A 48 10.37 -13.31 -18.98
C LEU A 48 11.71 -13.14 -18.27
N TRP A 49 11.86 -12.11 -17.43
CA TRP A 49 13.07 -11.90 -16.62
C TRP A 49 13.34 -13.08 -15.68
N GLN A 50 12.31 -13.61 -15.01
CA GLN A 50 12.44 -14.81 -14.18
C GLN A 50 12.94 -16.00 -15.01
N ARG A 51 12.37 -16.21 -16.20
CA ARG A 51 12.78 -17.29 -17.10
C ARG A 51 14.20 -17.12 -17.66
N VAL A 52 14.73 -15.90 -17.76
CA VAL A 52 16.16 -15.71 -18.10
C VAL A 52 17.05 -16.46 -17.11
N TYR A 53 16.73 -16.40 -15.81
CA TYR A 53 17.49 -17.10 -14.77
C TYR A 53 17.15 -18.59 -14.69
N GLU A 54 15.87 -18.96 -14.81
CA GLU A 54 15.43 -20.35 -14.64
C GLU A 54 15.72 -21.22 -15.86
N ASP A 55 15.46 -20.70 -17.07
CA ASP A 55 15.56 -21.45 -18.33
C ASP A 55 16.88 -21.16 -19.07
N GLY A 56 17.70 -20.22 -18.60
CA GLY A 56 18.94 -19.81 -19.28
C GLY A 56 18.71 -19.19 -20.65
N LEU A 57 17.72 -18.29 -20.77
CA LEU A 57 17.44 -17.58 -22.02
C LEU A 57 18.63 -16.71 -22.46
N SER A 58 18.69 -16.39 -23.75
CA SER A 58 19.83 -15.68 -24.33
C SER A 58 20.04 -14.27 -23.76
N ASP A 59 21.28 -13.79 -23.80
CA ASP A 59 21.67 -12.43 -23.39
C ASP A 59 20.88 -11.33 -24.13
N ILE A 60 20.42 -11.61 -25.36
CA ILE A 60 19.57 -10.69 -26.12
C ILE A 60 18.23 -10.49 -25.40
N ILE A 61 17.60 -11.58 -24.97
CA ILE A 61 16.34 -11.53 -24.22
C ILE A 61 16.57 -10.92 -22.84
N GLN A 62 17.66 -11.27 -22.16
CA GLN A 62 18.03 -10.65 -20.89
C GLN A 62 18.16 -9.13 -21.03
N ARG A 63 18.92 -8.64 -22.01
CA ARG A 63 19.12 -7.21 -22.21
C ARG A 63 17.80 -6.48 -22.52
N ALA A 64 16.97 -7.05 -23.39
CA ALA A 64 15.68 -6.46 -23.75
C ALA A 64 14.72 -6.39 -22.57
N THR A 65 14.58 -7.49 -21.81
CA THR A 65 13.71 -7.54 -20.63
C THR A 65 14.22 -6.64 -19.51
N GLY A 66 15.54 -6.54 -19.31
CA GLY A 66 16.14 -5.59 -18.36
C GLY A 66 15.81 -4.13 -18.68
N ALA A 67 15.85 -3.74 -19.97
CA ALA A 67 15.45 -2.40 -20.38
C ALA A 67 13.94 -2.17 -20.17
N ALA A 68 13.09 -3.14 -20.50
CA ALA A 68 11.65 -3.06 -20.30
C ALA A 68 11.26 -2.97 -18.82
N LEU A 69 11.99 -3.64 -17.91
CA LEU A 69 11.77 -3.53 -16.46
C LEU A 69 12.05 -2.13 -15.90
N GLN A 70 12.85 -1.30 -16.59
CA GLN A 70 13.07 0.09 -16.21
C GLN A 70 12.03 1.02 -16.85
N LEU A 71 11.69 0.78 -18.12
CA LEU A 71 10.79 1.64 -18.89
C LEU A 71 9.32 1.49 -18.48
N LEU A 72 8.81 0.26 -18.42
CA LEU A 72 7.37 0.02 -18.27
C LEU A 72 6.79 0.52 -16.93
N PRO A 73 7.48 0.44 -15.78
CA PRO A 73 6.99 1.07 -14.56
C PRO A 73 6.82 2.59 -14.71
N HIS A 74 7.76 3.27 -15.37
CA HIS A 74 7.66 4.70 -15.60
C HIS A 74 6.47 5.08 -16.49
N LEU A 75 6.24 4.31 -17.56
CA LEU A 75 5.07 4.51 -18.43
C LEU A 75 3.76 4.26 -17.68
N LEU A 76 3.72 3.24 -16.82
CA LEU A 76 2.55 2.94 -16.01
C LEU A 76 2.27 4.06 -15.00
N ASP A 77 3.32 4.52 -14.30
CA ASP A 77 3.23 5.62 -13.34
C ASP A 77 2.73 6.90 -14.03
N GLN A 78 3.24 7.21 -15.21
CA GLN A 78 2.79 8.36 -15.99
C GLN A 78 1.32 8.22 -16.43
N ALA A 79 0.94 7.11 -17.06
CA ALA A 79 -0.42 6.90 -17.54
C ALA A 79 -1.46 6.94 -16.41
N VAL A 80 -1.12 6.42 -15.22
CA VAL A 80 -1.97 6.53 -14.03
C VAL A 80 -2.00 7.96 -13.49
N SER A 81 -0.86 8.65 -13.43
CA SER A 81 -0.78 10.03 -12.94
C SER A 81 -1.59 11.00 -13.79
N ASP A 82 -1.60 10.82 -15.11
CA ASP A 82 -2.31 11.68 -16.05
C ASP A 82 -3.84 11.61 -15.88
N VAL A 83 -4.36 10.51 -15.31
CA VAL A 83 -5.81 10.30 -15.10
C VAL A 83 -6.24 10.43 -13.63
N LEU A 84 -5.29 10.56 -12.70
CA LEU A 84 -5.62 10.73 -11.29
C LEU A 84 -6.20 12.13 -11.06
N PRO A 85 -7.35 12.25 -10.37
CA PRO A 85 -7.87 13.57 -10.05
C PRO A 85 -6.94 14.32 -9.08
N ASP A 86 -6.94 15.65 -9.16
CA ASP A 86 -6.21 16.48 -8.23
C ASP A 86 -6.63 16.18 -6.79
N GLY A 87 -5.65 15.97 -5.90
CA GLY A 87 -5.91 15.63 -4.51
C GLY A 87 -6.43 14.20 -4.30
N ALA A 88 -6.37 13.30 -5.30
CA ALA A 88 -6.75 11.89 -5.14
C ALA A 88 -6.05 11.19 -3.96
N LEU A 89 -4.85 11.64 -3.64
CA LEU A 89 -4.03 11.10 -2.55
C LEU A 89 -4.28 11.79 -1.21
N GLU A 90 -5.13 12.82 -1.14
CA GLU A 90 -5.41 13.58 0.08
C GLU A 90 -6.72 13.11 0.72
N ALA A 91 -6.74 13.00 2.05
CA ALA A 91 -7.96 12.77 2.80
C ALA A 91 -8.86 14.02 2.82
N GLU A 92 -10.07 13.90 3.39
CA GLU A 92 -11.03 15.01 3.47
C GLU A 92 -10.51 16.22 4.26
N ASP A 93 -9.56 16.01 5.15
CA ASP A 93 -8.90 17.07 5.93
C ASP A 93 -7.87 17.87 5.12
N GLY A 94 -7.51 17.41 3.91
CA GLY A 94 -6.52 18.03 3.03
C GLY A 94 -5.08 18.00 3.57
N VAL A 95 -4.81 17.22 4.62
CA VAL A 95 -3.50 17.12 5.29
C VAL A 95 -3.01 15.68 5.37
N THR A 96 -3.93 14.74 5.58
CA THR A 96 -3.59 13.33 5.78
C THR A 96 -3.52 12.61 4.43
N PRO A 97 -2.38 12.03 4.06
CA PRO A 97 -2.29 11.26 2.82
C PRO A 97 -3.06 9.95 2.95
N ARG A 98 -3.68 9.54 1.85
CA ARG A 98 -4.33 8.24 1.70
C ARG A 98 -3.30 7.17 1.35
N VAL A 99 -3.43 6.01 1.97
CA VAL A 99 -2.60 4.83 1.65
C VAL A 99 -3.38 3.83 0.80
N PRO A 100 -2.72 3.03 -0.07
CA PRO A 100 -3.41 2.06 -0.91
C PRO A 100 -4.29 1.10 -0.10
N SER A 101 -5.53 0.88 -0.54
CA SER A 101 -6.47 -0.05 0.09
C SER A 101 -5.97 -1.49 0.08
N LEU A 102 -5.22 -1.89 -0.95
CA LEU A 102 -4.67 -3.24 -1.10
C LEU A 102 -3.51 -3.57 -0.15
N LEU A 103 -2.93 -2.60 0.55
CA LEU A 103 -1.83 -2.84 1.50
C LEU A 103 -2.31 -3.57 2.78
N GLY A 104 -3.62 -3.62 3.03
CA GLY A 104 -4.20 -4.29 4.20
C GLY A 104 -4.00 -3.49 5.50
N GLY A 105 -3.94 -4.22 6.62
CA GLY A 105 -3.78 -3.64 7.97
C GLY A 105 -2.44 -2.90 8.12
N ILE A 106 -2.47 -1.74 8.77
CA ILE A 106 -1.29 -0.92 9.08
C ILE A 106 -1.37 -0.54 10.55
N CYS A 107 -0.30 -0.76 11.31
CA CYS A 107 -0.28 -0.35 12.70
C CYS A 107 -0.23 1.18 12.79
N ARG A 108 -1.17 1.79 13.53
CA ARG A 108 -1.24 3.23 13.76
C ARG A 108 0.02 3.82 14.41
N ASP A 109 0.77 3.01 15.16
CA ASP A 109 1.89 3.47 15.96
C ASP A 109 3.23 3.34 15.23
N CYS A 110 3.46 2.22 14.53
CA CYS A 110 4.76 1.93 13.90
C CYS A 110 4.71 1.74 12.38
N GLY A 111 3.52 1.74 11.77
CA GLY A 111 3.36 1.57 10.32
C GLY A 111 3.61 0.15 9.79
N CYS A 112 3.90 -0.84 10.65
CA CYS A 112 4.11 -2.21 10.20
C CYS A 112 2.87 -2.76 9.49
N THR A 113 3.10 -3.65 8.52
CA THR A 113 2.05 -4.28 7.71
C THR A 113 2.12 -5.80 7.82
N GLN A 114 1.19 -6.50 7.19
CA GLN A 114 1.25 -7.97 7.11
C GLN A 114 2.50 -8.48 6.38
N GLU A 115 3.01 -7.71 5.41
CA GLU A 115 4.17 -8.06 4.60
C GLU A 115 5.48 -7.44 5.11
N ASP A 116 5.41 -6.58 6.13
CA ASP A 116 6.55 -5.89 6.75
C ASP A 116 6.32 -5.75 8.25
N ALA A 117 6.57 -6.83 8.98
CA ALA A 117 6.41 -6.89 10.43
C ALA A 117 7.54 -6.12 11.15
N CYS A 118 7.29 -5.71 12.40
CA CYS A 118 8.32 -5.11 13.25
C CYS A 118 9.58 -6.00 13.36
N PRO A 119 10.76 -5.42 13.64
CA PRO A 119 11.96 -6.20 13.96
C PRO A 119 11.67 -7.21 15.08
N GLY A 120 11.98 -8.49 14.84
CA GLY A 120 11.65 -9.59 15.76
C GLY A 120 10.26 -10.21 15.57
N GLY A 121 9.47 -9.67 14.64
CA GLY A 121 8.12 -10.13 14.33
C GLY A 121 7.05 -9.54 15.25
N CYS A 122 5.85 -9.35 14.72
CA CYS A 122 4.66 -8.96 15.47
C CYS A 122 3.42 -9.58 14.83
N GLY A 123 2.34 -9.69 15.60
CA GLY A 123 1.00 -9.97 15.08
C GLY A 123 0.10 -8.74 15.22
N TRP A 124 -1.20 -8.92 14.94
CA TRP A 124 -2.22 -7.92 15.21
C TRP A 124 -2.82 -8.13 16.60
N ALA A 125 -2.85 -7.07 17.42
CA ALA A 125 -3.50 -7.05 18.73
C ALA A 125 -4.89 -6.39 18.69
N GLY A 126 -5.20 -5.68 17.61
CA GLY A 126 -6.47 -5.04 17.33
C GLY A 126 -6.61 -4.73 15.84
N GLU A 127 -7.61 -3.90 15.48
CA GLU A 127 -7.90 -3.53 14.10
C GLU A 127 -6.75 -2.80 13.40
N ASP A 128 -6.03 -1.97 14.16
CA ASP A 128 -5.02 -1.04 13.69
C ASP A 128 -3.80 -0.96 14.62
N GLN A 129 -3.59 -1.96 15.49
CA GLN A 129 -2.44 -2.00 16.39
C GLN A 129 -1.76 -3.37 16.40
N CYS A 130 -0.44 -3.39 16.28
CA CYS A 130 0.35 -4.61 16.36
C CYS A 130 0.64 -5.02 17.82
N THR A 131 1.00 -6.28 18.03
CA THR A 131 1.28 -6.83 19.37
C THR A 131 2.47 -6.16 20.06
N THR A 132 3.46 -5.69 19.30
CA THR A 132 4.64 -5.00 19.85
C THR A 132 4.25 -3.65 20.42
N CYS A 133 3.60 -2.80 19.62
CA CYS A 133 3.15 -1.49 20.08
C CYS A 133 2.05 -1.60 21.14
N ALA A 134 1.18 -2.61 21.08
CA ALA A 134 0.20 -2.86 22.14
C ALA A 134 0.88 -3.18 23.48
N ALA A 135 1.99 -3.94 23.48
CA ALA A 135 2.75 -4.23 24.69
C ALA A 135 3.51 -3.00 25.22
N GLU A 136 4.08 -2.18 24.33
CA GLU A 136 4.78 -0.93 24.70
C GLU A 136 3.83 0.12 25.27
N ASN A 137 2.62 0.21 24.71
CA ASN A 137 1.58 1.16 25.13
C ASN A 137 0.68 0.60 26.24
N ALA A 138 0.91 -0.62 26.70
CA ALA A 138 0.14 -1.19 27.79
C ALA A 138 0.32 -0.31 29.04
N PRO A 139 -0.77 0.14 29.69
CA PRO A 139 -0.64 0.85 30.95
C PRO A 139 0.15 -0.04 31.91
N ALA A 140 1.14 0.54 32.61
CA ALA A 140 1.98 -0.19 33.55
C ALA A 140 1.09 -0.90 34.57
N ALA A 141 0.80 -2.18 34.32
CA ALA A 141 0.03 -3.00 35.23
C ALA A 141 0.86 -3.08 36.51
N GLY A 142 0.37 -2.43 37.56
CA GLY A 142 0.97 -2.27 38.88
C GLY A 142 2.27 -3.05 39.10
N ARG A 143 3.41 -2.37 38.92
CA ARG A 143 4.57 -2.68 39.76
C ARG A 143 4.14 -2.35 41.18
N ALA A 144 3.63 -3.35 41.89
CA ALA A 144 3.70 -3.32 43.34
C ALA A 144 5.18 -3.18 43.66
N GLU A 145 5.57 -1.99 44.12
CA GLU A 145 6.86 -1.75 44.73
C GLU A 145 6.99 -2.78 45.87
N LEU A 146 7.91 -3.73 45.70
CA LEU A 146 8.39 -4.59 46.78
C LEU A 146 9.53 -3.88 47.51
#